data_AF-A0A917LNV9-F1
#
_entry.id   AF-A0A917LNV9-F1
#
_cell.length_a   1.000
_cell.length_b   1.000
_cell.length_c   1.000
_cell.angle_alpha   90.00
_cell.angle_beta   90.00
_cell.angle_gamma   90.00
#
_symmetry.space_group_name_H-M   'P 1'
#
loop_
_entity.id
_entity.type
_entity.pdbx_description
1 polymer ?
#
loop_
_entity_poly.entity_id
_entity_poly.type
_entity_poly.pdbx_seq_one_letter_code
_entity_poly.pdbx_strand_id
1 'polypeptide(L)'
;MKSADTSTHFSNTKNNMNNELILIITVSFPVLLLIVFYFWLSKRKKRHAVTLKSDWIKFEKAITQKHINGIIKYGTELILNENLTDSQLKIMKESVGELVGEHSQLENLNNLIYNKFLHWNRDYGGTA
;
A
#
# COMPACT_ATOMS: atom_id res chain seq x y z
N MET A 1 16.43 19.16 -66.38
CA MET A 1 15.24 18.70 -65.64
C MET A 1 15.65 17.60 -64.66
N LYS A 2 15.95 17.94 -63.40
CA LYS A 2 16.11 17.00 -62.27
C LYS A 2 16.36 17.82 -60.99
N SER A 3 15.30 18.25 -60.31
CA SER A 3 15.43 19.00 -59.04
C SER A 3 14.20 18.89 -58.12
N ALA A 4 13.24 18.01 -58.40
CA ALA A 4 11.98 17.94 -57.66
C ALA A 4 11.80 16.68 -56.77
N ASP A 5 12.54 15.60 -57.00
CA ASP A 5 12.27 14.31 -56.34
C ASP A 5 12.99 14.08 -55.00
N THR A 6 14.02 14.87 -54.68
CA THR A 6 14.81 14.65 -53.45
C THR A 6 14.18 15.28 -52.20
N SER A 7 13.37 16.34 -52.34
CA SER A 7 12.75 17.03 -51.20
C SER A 7 11.53 16.28 -50.63
N THR A 8 10.73 15.65 -51.50
CA THR A 8 9.57 14.85 -51.12
C THR A 8 9.98 13.57 -50.39
N HIS A 9 11.01 12.89 -50.88
CA HIS A 9 11.50 11.64 -50.27
C HIS A 9 12.08 11.84 -48.87
N PHE A 10 12.75 12.97 -48.61
CA PHE A 10 13.33 13.32 -47.30
C PHE A 10 12.26 13.73 -46.27
N SER A 11 11.19 14.40 -46.73
CA SER A 11 10.07 14.79 -45.86
C SER A 11 9.27 13.58 -45.35
N ASN A 12 9.06 12.58 -46.21
CA ASN A 12 8.33 11.36 -45.86
C ASN A 12 9.10 10.46 -44.87
N THR A 13 10.42 10.32 -45.01
CA THR A 13 11.25 9.57 -44.04
C THR A 13 11.26 10.23 -42.67
N LYS A 14 11.34 11.56 -42.60
CA LYS A 14 11.28 12.30 -41.32
C LYS A 14 9.94 12.10 -40.60
N ASN A 15 8.83 12.12 -41.33
CA ASN A 15 7.50 11.92 -40.75
C ASN A 15 7.31 10.47 -40.25
N ASN A 16 7.81 9.48 -40.99
CA ASN A 16 7.74 8.07 -40.58
C ASN A 16 8.59 7.80 -39.32
N MET A 17 9.81 8.34 -39.24
CA MET A 17 10.67 8.21 -38.05
C MET A 17 10.04 8.85 -36.80
N ASN A 18 9.35 9.97 -36.94
CA ASN A 18 8.66 10.63 -35.83
C ASN A 18 7.47 9.81 -35.32
N ASN A 19 6.71 9.18 -36.23
CA ASN A 19 5.56 8.37 -35.87
C ASN A 19 5.98 7.06 -35.17
N GLU A 20 7.05 6.42 -35.64
CA GLU A 20 7.65 5.25 -34.98
C GLU A 20 8.14 5.58 -33.57
N LEU A 21 8.80 6.74 -33.38
CA LEU A 21 9.23 7.22 -32.07
C LEU A 21 8.06 7.48 -31.11
N ILE A 22 6.98 8.09 -31.60
CA ILE A 22 5.78 8.37 -30.78
C ILE A 22 5.14 7.06 -30.30
N LEU A 23 5.07 6.04 -31.15
CA LEU A 23 4.55 4.72 -30.77
C LEU A 23 5.41 4.05 -29.70
N ILE A 24 6.74 4.08 -29.86
CA ILE A 24 7.67 3.52 -28.88
C ILE A 24 7.50 4.21 -27.52
N ILE A 25 7.44 5.54 -27.48
CA ILE A 25 7.28 6.29 -26.23
C ILE A 25 5.94 5.98 -25.56
N THR A 26 4.85 5.94 -26.35
CA THR A 26 3.50 5.70 -25.84
C THR A 26 3.35 4.31 -25.21
N VAL A 27 4.01 3.29 -25.76
CA VAL A 27 4.01 1.93 -25.19
C VAL A 27 5.02 1.78 -24.05
N SER A 28 6.17 2.45 -24.13
CA SER A 28 7.24 2.32 -23.13
C SER A 28 6.89 3.02 -21.82
N PHE A 29 6.20 4.16 -21.87
CA PHE A 29 5.85 4.95 -20.70
C PHE A 29 4.98 4.19 -19.66
N PRO A 30 3.86 3.53 -20.04
CA PRO A 30 3.08 2.75 -19.08
C PRO A 30 3.85 1.55 -18.53
N VAL A 31 4.69 0.89 -19.34
CA VAL A 31 5.56 -0.21 -18.88
C VAL A 31 6.55 0.30 -17.82
N LEU A 32 7.14 1.47 -18.05
CA LEU A 32 8.09 2.08 -17.12
C LEU A 32 7.40 2.49 -15.81
N LEU A 33 6.18 3.03 -15.88
CA LEU A 33 5.34 3.29 -14.70
C LEU A 33 5.06 2.02 -13.89
N LEU A 34 4.72 0.90 -14.55
CA LEU A 34 4.48 -0.37 -13.88
C LEU A 34 5.73 -0.89 -13.16
N ILE A 35 6.91 -0.77 -13.79
CA ILE A 35 8.18 -1.17 -13.18
C ILE A 35 8.46 -0.34 -11.92
N VAL A 36 8.32 0.99 -12.01
CA VAL A 36 8.52 1.89 -10.86
C VAL A 36 7.54 1.57 -9.73
N PHE A 37 6.26 1.37 -10.07
CA PHE A 37 5.22 1.02 -9.11
C PHE A 37 5.49 -0.31 -8.41
N TYR A 38 5.92 -1.33 -9.16
CA TYR A 38 6.28 -2.64 -8.63
C TYR A 38 7.47 -2.58 -7.66
N PHE A 39 8.52 -1.83 -8.00
CA PHE A 39 9.67 -1.61 -7.12
C PHE A 39 9.27 -0.87 -5.84
N TRP A 40 8.40 0.13 -5.94
CA TRP A 40 7.89 0.88 -4.80
C TRP A 40 7.09 -0.02 -3.85
N LEU A 41 6.17 -0.83 -4.38
CA LEU A 41 5.42 -1.84 -3.60
C LEU A 41 6.35 -2.85 -2.91
N SER A 42 7.34 -3.36 -3.64
CA SER A 42 8.29 -4.36 -3.10
C SER A 42 9.12 -3.80 -1.94
N LYS A 43 9.54 -2.53 -2.01
CA LYS A 43 10.23 -1.87 -0.88
C LYS A 43 9.30 -1.62 0.30
N ARG A 44 8.04 -1.27 0.06
CA ARG A 44 7.03 -1.07 1.12
C ARG A 44 6.82 -2.34 1.94
N LYS A 45 6.69 -3.50 1.28
CA LYS A 45 6.53 -4.80 1.97
C LYS A 45 7.70 -5.14 2.90
N LYS A 46 8.94 -4.88 2.48
CA LYS A 46 10.14 -5.11 3.32
C LYS A 46 10.18 -4.24 4.57
N ARG A 47 9.69 -2.99 4.50
CA ARG A 47 9.68 -2.07 5.64
C ARG A 47 8.66 -2.48 6.69
N HIS A 48 7.49 -2.97 6.28
CA HIS A 48 6.44 -3.43 7.20
C HIS A 48 6.91 -4.55 8.12
N ALA A 49 7.68 -5.52 7.63
CA ALA A 49 8.24 -6.57 8.48
C ALA A 49 9.18 -6.02 9.57
N VAL A 50 9.94 -4.96 9.25
CA VAL A 50 10.94 -4.38 10.16
C VAL A 50 10.29 -3.49 11.22
N THR A 51 9.25 -2.73 10.86
CA THR A 51 8.63 -1.80 11.82
C THR A 51 7.65 -2.46 12.77
N LEU A 52 7.08 -3.63 12.41
CA LEU A 52 6.07 -4.34 13.22
C LEU A 52 6.45 -4.43 14.70
N LYS A 53 7.66 -4.89 15.01
CA LYS A 53 8.13 -5.05 16.40
C LYS A 53 8.18 -3.72 17.15
N SER A 54 8.68 -2.67 16.49
CA SER A 54 8.77 -1.34 17.11
C SER A 54 7.40 -0.73 17.33
N ASP A 55 6.51 -0.86 16.36
CA ASP A 55 5.17 -0.30 16.41
C ASP A 55 4.31 -1.04 17.44
N TRP A 56 4.52 -2.35 17.60
CA TRP A 56 3.89 -3.17 18.65
C TRP A 56 4.24 -2.66 20.05
N ILE A 57 5.53 -2.46 20.33
CA ILE A 57 5.98 -1.94 21.64
C ILE A 57 5.40 -0.55 21.92
N LYS A 58 5.35 0.31 20.90
CA LYS A 58 4.77 1.66 21.05
C LYS A 58 3.26 1.61 21.28
N PHE A 59 2.56 0.68 20.63
CA PHE A 59 1.14 0.44 20.83
C PHE A 59 0.84 -0.04 22.26
N GLU A 60 1.54 -1.08 22.74
CA GLU A 60 1.37 -1.59 24.11
C GLU A 60 1.64 -0.50 25.16
N LYS A 61 2.68 0.31 24.94
CA LYS A 61 2.97 1.46 25.79
C LYS A 61 1.83 2.49 25.76
N ALA A 62 1.28 2.78 24.58
CA ALA A 62 0.17 3.72 24.44
C ALA A 62 -1.12 3.21 25.11
N ILE A 63 -1.41 1.91 25.02
CA ILE A 63 -2.53 1.26 25.74
C ILE A 63 -2.34 1.40 27.25
N THR A 64 -1.15 1.04 27.75
CA THR A 64 -0.81 1.11 29.19
C THR A 64 -0.95 2.53 29.73
N GLN A 65 -0.55 3.53 28.93
CA GLN A 65 -0.62 4.94 29.30
C GLN A 65 -1.97 5.59 28.99
N LYS A 66 -2.95 4.85 28.44
CA LYS A 66 -4.22 5.37 27.91
C LYS A 66 -4.03 6.58 26.96
N HIS A 67 -2.92 6.58 26.21
CA HIS A 67 -2.58 7.67 25.29
C HIS A 67 -3.31 7.46 23.96
N ILE A 68 -4.56 7.96 23.89
CA ILE A 68 -5.52 7.71 22.79
C ILE A 68 -4.92 7.99 21.41
N ASN A 69 -4.24 9.12 21.21
CA ASN A 69 -3.61 9.46 19.93
C ASN A 69 -2.50 8.47 19.55
N GLY A 70 -1.76 7.95 20.54
CA GLY A 70 -0.76 6.91 20.32
C GLY A 70 -1.39 5.59 19.94
N ILE A 71 -2.50 5.22 20.60
CA ILE A 71 -3.27 4.00 20.28
C ILE A 71 -3.77 4.07 18.84
N ILE A 72 -4.38 5.19 18.43
CA ILE A 72 -4.86 5.40 17.06
C ILE A 72 -3.71 5.27 16.06
N LYS A 73 -2.61 5.99 16.30
CA LYS A 73 -1.46 6.03 15.37
C LYS A 73 -0.83 4.65 15.20
N TYR A 74 -0.35 4.06 16.30
CA TYR A 74 0.39 2.81 16.24
C TYR A 74 -0.53 1.62 15.94
N GLY A 75 -1.78 1.64 16.43
CA GLY A 75 -2.78 0.63 16.10
C GLY A 75 -3.13 0.61 14.61
N THR A 76 -3.25 1.78 13.97
CA THR A 76 -3.49 1.86 12.53
C THR A 76 -2.31 1.32 11.73
N GLU A 77 -1.07 1.70 12.12
CA GLU A 77 0.16 1.20 11.49
C GLU A 77 0.27 -0.34 11.60
N LEU A 78 -0.08 -0.91 12.76
CA LEU A 78 -0.10 -2.35 12.99
C LEU A 78 -1.17 -3.08 12.19
N ILE A 79 -2.40 -2.55 12.10
CA ILE A 79 -3.46 -3.19 11.32
C ILE A 79 -3.12 -3.25 9.84
N LEU A 80 -2.47 -2.22 9.30
CA LEU A 80 -2.02 -2.20 7.91
C LEU A 80 -0.80 -3.10 7.65
N ASN A 81 -0.21 -3.69 8.68
CA ASN A 81 0.93 -4.58 8.55
C ASN A 81 0.49 -5.99 8.14
N GLU A 82 1.07 -6.50 7.04
CA GLU A 82 0.81 -7.85 6.52
C GLU A 82 1.34 -8.94 7.47
N ASN A 83 2.32 -8.64 8.33
CA ASN A 83 2.96 -9.61 9.22
C ASN A 83 2.35 -9.63 10.64
N LEU A 84 1.26 -8.88 10.87
CA LEU A 84 0.56 -8.91 12.15
C LEU A 84 -0.01 -10.31 12.39
N THR A 85 0.25 -10.90 13.56
CA THR A 85 -0.26 -12.24 13.88
C THR A 85 -1.71 -12.21 14.37
N ASP A 86 -2.39 -13.35 14.33
CA ASP A 86 -3.73 -13.51 14.90
C ASP A 86 -3.76 -13.19 16.41
N SER A 87 -2.76 -13.67 17.16
CA SER A 87 -2.64 -13.37 18.59
C SER A 87 -2.55 -11.87 18.87
N GLN A 88 -1.76 -11.15 18.07
CA GLN A 88 -1.66 -9.69 18.15
C GLN A 88 -2.97 -9.01 17.78
N LEU A 89 -3.63 -9.47 16.71
CA LEU A 89 -4.91 -8.93 16.27
C LEU A 89 -6.02 -9.12 17.33
N LYS A 90 -6.05 -10.26 18.01
CA LYS A 90 -6.96 -10.54 19.12
C LYS A 90 -6.72 -9.59 20.30
N ILE A 91 -5.46 -9.41 20.71
CA ILE A 91 -5.09 -8.46 21.77
C ILE A 91 -5.53 -7.03 21.40
N MET A 92 -5.32 -6.61 20.15
CA MET A 92 -5.75 -5.29 19.68
C MET A 92 -7.27 -5.14 19.77
N LYS A 93 -8.03 -6.16 19.36
CA LYS A 93 -9.51 -6.14 19.42
C LYS A 93 -10.02 -6.00 20.85
N GLU A 94 -9.46 -6.76 21.78
CA GLU A 94 -9.86 -6.72 23.19
C GLU A 94 -9.50 -5.35 23.81
N SER A 95 -8.23 -4.96 23.71
CA SER A 95 -7.73 -3.72 24.33
C SER A 95 -8.34 -2.43 23.77
N VAL A 96 -8.55 -2.34 22.46
CA VAL A 96 -9.18 -1.16 21.85
C VAL A 96 -10.70 -1.19 22.04
N GLY A 97 -11.32 -2.37 22.03
CA GLY A 97 -12.75 -2.54 22.25
C GLY A 97 -13.19 -2.07 23.63
N GLU A 98 -12.41 -2.37 24.66
CA GLU A 98 -12.66 -1.88 26.03
C GLU A 98 -12.61 -0.35 26.13
N LEU A 99 -11.68 0.29 25.40
CA LEU A 99 -11.49 1.74 25.44
C LEU A 99 -12.47 2.52 24.57
N VAL A 100 -13.09 1.88 23.56
CA VAL A 100 -14.04 2.53 22.64
C VAL A 100 -15.26 3.09 23.36
N GLY A 101 -15.73 2.41 24.41
CA GLY A 101 -16.89 2.87 25.19
C GLY A 101 -16.67 4.23 25.86
N GLU A 102 -15.42 4.53 26.22
CA GLU A 102 -15.02 5.78 26.88
C GLU A 102 -14.46 6.82 25.88
N HIS A 103 -13.97 6.36 24.73
CA HIS A 103 -13.25 7.19 23.76
C HIS A 103 -13.73 6.92 22.33
N SER A 104 -14.76 7.65 21.91
CA SER A 104 -15.34 7.54 20.55
C SER A 104 -14.32 7.75 19.41
N GLN A 105 -13.22 8.46 19.66
CA GLN A 105 -12.12 8.63 18.70
C GLN A 105 -11.48 7.31 18.27
N LEU A 106 -11.60 6.25 19.08
CA LEU A 106 -11.09 4.92 18.77
C LEU A 106 -12.02 4.10 17.86
N GLU A 107 -13.24 4.55 17.60
CA GLU A 107 -14.26 3.79 16.87
C GLU A 107 -13.79 3.38 15.47
N ASN A 108 -13.14 4.30 14.75
CA ASN A 108 -12.59 3.99 13.43
C ASN A 108 -11.49 2.91 13.51
N LEU A 109 -10.58 3.00 14.48
CA LEU A 109 -9.55 1.97 14.67
C LEU A 109 -10.19 0.62 15.03
N ASN A 110 -11.18 0.62 15.92
CA ASN A 110 -11.91 -0.60 16.29
C ASN A 110 -12.58 -1.27 15.09
N ASN A 111 -13.20 -0.48 14.21
CA ASN A 111 -13.79 -0.99 12.97
C ASN A 111 -12.74 -1.60 12.04
N LEU A 112 -11.57 -0.96 11.90
CA LEU A 112 -10.46 -1.51 11.11
C LEU A 112 -9.94 -2.84 11.67
N ILE A 113 -9.78 -2.92 13.00
CA ILE A 113 -9.38 -4.14 13.69
C ILE A 113 -10.41 -5.24 13.46
N TYR A 114 -11.69 -4.93 13.65
CA TYR A 114 -12.78 -5.89 13.51
C TYR A 114 -12.90 -6.43 12.08
N ASN A 115 -12.80 -5.56 11.07
CA ASN A 115 -12.84 -5.96 9.67
C ASN A 115 -11.68 -6.89 9.30
N LYS A 116 -10.46 -6.61 9.77
CA LYS A 116 -9.31 -7.48 9.55
C LYS A 116 -9.50 -8.83 10.23
N PHE A 117 -10.04 -8.84 11.45
CA PHE A 117 -10.33 -10.06 12.21
C PHE A 117 -11.36 -10.95 11.50
N LEU A 118 -12.45 -10.36 10.97
CA LEU A 118 -13.44 -11.10 10.19
C LEU A 118 -12.84 -11.69 8.91
N HIS A 119 -12.01 -10.93 8.19
CA HIS A 119 -11.34 -11.41 6.99
C HIS A 119 -10.44 -12.62 7.31
N TRP A 120 -9.70 -12.55 8.41
CA TRP A 120 -8.86 -13.64 8.88
C TRP A 120 -9.68 -14.89 9.20
N ASN A 121 -10.76 -14.75 9.97
CA ASN A 121 -11.62 -15.89 10.32
C ASN A 121 -12.30 -16.52 9.11
N ARG A 122 -12.59 -15.74 8.06
CA ARG A 122 -13.11 -16.30 6.81
C ARG A 122 -12.06 -17.14 6.08
N ASP A 123 -10.84 -16.65 6.00
CA ASP A 123 -9.77 -17.29 5.20
C ASP A 123 -9.15 -18.50 5.91
N TYR A 124 -9.13 -18.51 7.25
CA TYR A 124 -8.47 -19.55 8.07
C TYR A 124 -9.40 -20.30 9.03
N GLY A 125 -10.63 -19.81 9.27
CA GLY A 125 -11.63 -20.45 10.14
C GLY A 125 -12.58 -21.40 9.39
N GLY A 126 -12.47 -21.50 8.07
CA GLY A 126 -13.15 -22.53 7.26
C GLY A 126 -12.42 -23.88 7.21
N THR A 127 -11.27 -24.00 7.86
CA THR A 127 -10.47 -25.24 7.95
C THR A 127 -10.45 -25.80 9.37
N ALA A 128 -11.60 -25.75 10.06
CA ALA A 128 -11.84 -26.50 11.29
C ALA A 128 -12.74 -27.70 10.97
#